data_AF-A0A7Y6EX14-F1
#
_entry.id   AF-A0A7Y6EX14-F1
#
_cell.length_a   1.000
_cell.length_b   1.000
_cell.length_c   1.000
_cell.angle_alpha   90.00
_cell.angle_beta   90.00
_cell.angle_gamma   90.00
#
_symmetry.space_group_name_H-M   'P 1'
#
loop_
_entity.id
_entity.type
_entity.pdbx_description
1 polymer ?
#
loop_
_entity_poly.entity_id
_entity_poly.type
_entity_poly.pdbx_seq_one_letter_code
_entity_poly.pdbx_strand_id
1 'polypeptide(L)'
;MLLENESHSAVRTPVMSRSPKTDLAEVKAYMDEHYDKALSIADLAQRANISPKYFVDLFKKTYGHSAMEYLTDLRINRAKRYLKESGYKLRDIALRVGYSDEYYFSRKFKKEVGVSPSDYAKNARKRIATCSSSVIGQLLALNVMPIAAPIDPKWTAYYYNAHRTDIQSHLKLTDPYTSWRFEANVERLVHIRPDAIIGTDQISEEDQAGLAEIAPCCFVPKHQTDWRAQLRMIAAFLEREEQAEQWIGLYKKRVEKARDSIQKEVGREKVAVIRVYGQRLYLYSNSGIEEVLYGALQLETFPDASTNTPLTLEQLTSMNPDRILIMVCPEAVSRAYWLSLQHSPVWRHLKAVRQYQTHLITGDPWFDYSAVGVMRMLDEALLIFTGYCPNVYLDNVHGDSRAT
;
A
#
# COMPACT_ATOMS: atom_id res chain seq x y z
N MET A 1 63.46 22.73 -44.38
CA MET A 1 62.73 22.58 -43.11
C MET A 1 61.37 23.23 -43.31
N LEU A 2 60.31 22.48 -43.03
CA LEU A 2 58.95 22.65 -43.57
C LEU A 2 58.23 23.90 -43.02
N LEU A 3 57.36 24.45 -43.87
CA LEU A 3 56.45 25.57 -43.64
C LEU A 3 55.19 25.10 -42.89
N GLU A 4 54.80 25.83 -41.85
CA GLU A 4 53.51 25.72 -41.16
C GLU A 4 52.43 26.49 -41.93
N ASN A 5 51.25 25.89 -42.08
CA ASN A 5 50.05 26.53 -42.60
C ASN A 5 48.88 26.05 -41.72
N GLU A 6 48.43 26.88 -40.79
CA GLU A 6 47.27 26.61 -39.93
C GLU A 6 45.97 26.98 -40.66
N SER A 7 45.16 25.99 -40.96
CA SER A 7 43.77 26.15 -41.39
C SER A 7 42.83 25.60 -40.32
N HIS A 8 42.14 26.52 -39.62
CA HIS A 8 41.09 26.22 -38.66
C HIS A 8 39.89 25.52 -39.34
N SER A 9 39.72 24.23 -39.06
CA SER A 9 38.50 23.47 -39.34
C SER A 9 37.51 23.64 -38.18
N ALA A 10 36.46 24.43 -38.38
CA ALA A 10 35.32 24.52 -37.47
C ALA A 10 34.51 23.21 -37.51
N VAL A 11 34.59 22.43 -36.43
CA VAL A 11 33.79 21.23 -36.21
C VAL A 11 32.32 21.66 -36.05
N ARG A 12 31.48 21.38 -37.05
CA ARG A 12 30.03 21.51 -36.95
C ARG A 12 29.49 20.39 -36.06
N THR A 13 29.14 20.72 -34.83
CA THR A 13 28.38 19.85 -33.93
C THR A 13 27.00 19.58 -34.57
N PRO A 14 26.52 18.33 -34.63
CA PRO A 14 25.19 18.04 -35.13
C PRO A 14 24.16 18.63 -34.16
N VAL A 15 23.36 19.58 -34.63
CA VAL A 15 22.17 20.06 -33.92
C VAL A 15 21.20 18.89 -33.87
N MET A 16 21.15 18.20 -32.73
CA MET A 16 20.08 17.25 -32.43
C MET A 16 18.76 18.02 -32.46
N SER A 17 17.94 17.76 -33.48
CA SER A 17 16.54 18.17 -33.50
C SER A 17 15.82 17.49 -32.34
N ARG A 18 15.63 18.20 -31.22
CA ARG A 18 14.69 17.80 -30.17
C ARG A 18 13.30 17.79 -30.81
N SER A 19 12.70 16.62 -30.98
CA SER A 19 11.24 16.57 -31.08
C SER A 19 10.66 17.14 -29.78
N PRO A 20 9.55 17.88 -29.81
CA PRO A 20 8.94 18.39 -28.58
C PRO A 20 8.40 17.19 -27.81
N LYS A 21 9.16 16.69 -26.84
CA LYS A 21 8.63 15.76 -25.84
C LYS A 21 7.54 16.51 -25.10
N THR A 22 6.28 16.13 -25.33
CA THR A 22 5.13 16.55 -24.54
C THR A 22 5.42 16.25 -23.07
N ASP A 23 5.75 17.27 -22.28
CA ASP A 23 6.15 17.07 -20.89
C ASP A 23 4.91 17.07 -19.97
N LEU A 24 4.26 15.91 -19.89
CA LEU A 24 3.19 15.71 -18.92
C LEU A 24 3.67 15.84 -17.47
N ALA A 25 4.96 15.61 -17.20
CA ALA A 25 5.51 15.76 -15.85
C ALA A 25 5.56 17.25 -15.45
N GLU A 26 5.87 18.15 -16.37
CA GLU A 26 5.79 19.60 -16.16
C GLU A 26 4.34 20.04 -15.87
N VAL A 27 3.37 19.54 -16.64
CA VAL A 27 1.95 19.85 -16.37
C VAL A 27 1.52 19.33 -15.00
N LYS A 28 1.93 18.12 -14.62
CA LYS A 28 1.65 17.57 -13.29
C LYS A 28 2.28 18.45 -12.20
N ALA A 29 3.55 18.83 -12.32
CA ALA A 29 4.22 19.71 -11.37
C ALA A 29 3.49 21.06 -11.24
N TYR A 30 3.05 21.63 -12.37
CA TYR A 30 2.25 22.85 -12.34
C TYR A 30 0.94 22.67 -11.57
N MET A 31 0.23 21.55 -11.76
CA MET A 31 -0.98 21.24 -10.99
C MET A 31 -0.68 21.07 -9.50
N ASP A 32 0.45 20.46 -9.14
CA ASP A 32 0.89 20.29 -7.75
C ASP A 32 1.13 21.63 -7.03
N GLU A 33 1.62 22.63 -7.76
CA GLU A 33 1.89 23.98 -7.26
C GLU A 33 0.66 24.89 -7.28
N HIS A 34 -0.25 24.71 -8.25
CA HIS A 34 -1.36 25.63 -8.55
C HIS A 34 -2.74 25.00 -8.40
N TYR A 35 -2.86 23.99 -7.55
CA TYR A 35 -4.13 23.28 -7.31
C TYR A 35 -5.25 24.21 -6.83
N ASP A 36 -4.91 25.32 -6.19
CA ASP A 36 -5.81 26.35 -5.66
C ASP A 36 -6.46 27.23 -6.75
N LYS A 37 -5.93 27.21 -7.98
CA LYS A 37 -6.45 28.00 -9.10
C LYS A 37 -7.52 27.24 -9.87
N ALA A 38 -8.41 27.97 -10.56
CA ALA A 38 -9.32 27.38 -11.52
C ALA A 38 -8.52 26.89 -12.74
N LEU A 39 -8.36 25.56 -12.87
CA LEU A 39 -7.65 24.93 -13.98
C LEU A 39 -8.65 24.16 -14.86
N SER A 40 -8.63 24.41 -16.16
CA SER A 40 -9.41 23.67 -17.15
C SER A 40 -8.53 22.73 -17.98
N ILE A 41 -9.17 21.75 -18.63
CA ILE A 41 -8.48 20.88 -19.60
C ILE A 41 -7.86 21.69 -20.74
N ALA A 42 -8.49 22.80 -21.16
CA ALA A 42 -7.94 23.66 -22.19
C ALA A 42 -6.61 24.30 -21.73
N ASP A 43 -6.55 24.80 -20.49
CA ASP A 43 -5.34 25.41 -19.93
C ASP A 43 -4.19 24.39 -19.83
N LEU A 44 -4.50 23.18 -19.35
CA LEU A 44 -3.50 22.12 -19.18
C LEU A 44 -3.01 21.58 -20.52
N ALA A 45 -3.90 21.41 -21.50
CA ALA A 45 -3.55 20.97 -22.84
C ALA A 45 -2.69 22.01 -23.57
N GLN A 46 -3.02 23.30 -23.40
CA GLN A 46 -2.21 24.40 -23.94
C GLN A 46 -0.79 24.39 -23.35
N ARG A 47 -0.64 24.14 -22.03
CA ARG A 47 0.66 24.00 -21.38
C ARG A 47 1.48 22.82 -21.90
N ALA A 48 0.82 21.70 -22.20
CA ALA A 48 1.46 20.55 -22.84
C ALA A 48 1.68 20.73 -24.35
N ASN A 49 1.26 21.86 -24.93
CA ASN A 49 1.30 22.14 -26.37
C ASN A 49 0.62 21.06 -27.23
N ILE A 50 -0.52 20.55 -26.76
CA ILE A 50 -1.31 19.51 -27.44
C ILE A 50 -2.80 19.82 -27.43
N SER A 51 -3.56 19.13 -28.27
CA SER A 51 -5.02 19.30 -28.29
C SER A 51 -5.66 18.81 -26.98
N PRO A 52 -6.78 19.43 -26.52
CA PRO A 52 -7.52 19.00 -25.32
C PRO A 52 -7.90 17.52 -25.33
N LYS A 53 -8.34 17.00 -26.48
CA LYS A 53 -8.72 15.59 -26.63
C LYS A 53 -7.52 14.68 -26.42
N TYR A 54 -6.40 14.97 -27.09
CA TYR A 54 -5.18 14.18 -26.94
C TYR A 54 -4.62 14.27 -25.51
N PHE A 55 -4.74 15.42 -24.84
CA PHE A 55 -4.33 15.58 -23.44
C PHE A 55 -5.11 14.67 -22.49
N VAL A 56 -6.44 14.62 -22.62
CA VAL A 56 -7.29 13.76 -21.77
C VAL A 56 -6.87 12.29 -21.90
N ASP A 57 -6.72 11.82 -23.13
CA ASP A 57 -6.34 10.43 -23.41
C ASP A 57 -4.93 10.12 -22.92
N LEU A 58 -3.97 11.01 -23.21
CA LEU A 58 -2.57 10.82 -22.84
C LEU A 58 -2.35 10.89 -21.33
N PHE A 59 -2.95 11.87 -20.64
CA PHE A 59 -2.84 12.01 -19.18
C PHE A 59 -3.41 10.79 -18.47
N LYS A 60 -4.60 10.32 -18.89
CA LYS A 60 -5.23 9.14 -18.32
C LYS A 60 -4.42 7.87 -18.57
N LYS A 61 -3.83 7.73 -19.76
CA LYS A 61 -2.95 6.60 -20.09
C LYS A 61 -1.67 6.60 -19.25
N THR A 62 -1.08 7.77 -19.03
CA THR A 62 0.19 7.92 -18.30
C THR A 62 0.03 7.78 -16.79
N TYR A 63 -1.03 8.35 -16.20
CA TYR A 63 -1.21 8.41 -14.74
C TYR A 63 -2.36 7.55 -14.21
N GLY A 64 -3.09 6.84 -15.07
CA GLY A 64 -4.18 5.95 -14.68
C GLY A 64 -5.52 6.63 -14.35
N HIS A 65 -5.53 7.95 -14.14
CA HIS A 65 -6.70 8.77 -13.84
C HIS A 65 -6.74 10.05 -14.67
N SER A 66 -7.90 10.69 -14.81
CA SER A 66 -8.03 11.95 -15.54
C SER A 66 -7.36 13.12 -14.78
N ALA A 67 -6.99 14.18 -15.50
CA ALA A 67 -6.40 15.36 -14.88
C ALA A 67 -7.33 16.05 -13.87
N MET A 68 -8.65 16.05 -14.11
CA MET A 68 -9.60 16.65 -13.16
C MET A 68 -9.82 15.80 -11.91
N GLU A 69 -9.72 14.47 -12.02
CA GLU A 69 -9.68 13.57 -10.86
C GLU A 69 -8.40 13.82 -10.05
N TYR A 70 -7.25 13.87 -10.72
CA TYR A 70 -5.96 14.20 -10.07
C TYR A 70 -6.00 15.54 -9.32
N LEU A 71 -6.53 16.59 -9.96
CA LEU A 71 -6.69 17.90 -9.33
C LEU A 71 -7.65 17.85 -8.13
N THR A 72 -8.74 17.08 -8.25
CA THR A 72 -9.67 16.86 -7.13
C THR A 72 -8.93 16.24 -5.95
N ASP A 73 -8.15 15.19 -6.18
CA ASP A 73 -7.41 14.47 -5.14
C ASP A 73 -6.40 15.39 -4.44
N LEU A 74 -5.66 16.20 -5.21
CA LEU A 74 -4.76 17.21 -4.64
C LEU A 74 -5.48 18.16 -3.69
N ARG A 75 -6.61 18.74 -4.14
CA ARG A 75 -7.39 19.69 -3.35
C ARG A 75 -7.97 19.05 -2.10
N ILE A 76 -8.51 17.84 -2.21
CA ILE A 76 -9.06 17.09 -1.08
C ILE A 76 -7.96 16.74 -0.06
N ASN A 77 -6.79 16.30 -0.51
CA ASN A 77 -5.68 15.99 0.37
C ASN A 77 -5.15 17.24 1.10
N ARG A 78 -5.06 18.38 0.41
CA ARG A 78 -4.72 19.68 1.04
C ARG A 78 -5.79 20.11 2.06
N ALA A 79 -7.07 19.92 1.74
CA ALA A 79 -8.16 20.22 2.65
C ALA A 79 -8.12 19.36 3.92
N LYS A 80 -7.86 18.05 3.80
CA LYS A 80 -7.68 17.15 4.95
C LYS A 80 -6.60 17.68 5.90
N ARG A 81 -5.49 18.19 5.38
CA ARG A 81 -4.42 18.80 6.20
C ARG A 81 -4.90 20.05 6.93
N TYR A 82 -5.55 20.99 6.23
CA TYR A 82 -6.11 22.18 6.88
C TYR A 82 -7.13 21.83 7.97
N LEU A 83 -7.99 20.84 7.74
CA LEU A 83 -9.00 20.41 8.72
C LEU A 83 -8.37 19.75 9.96
N LYS A 84 -7.20 19.12 9.83
CA LYS A 84 -6.42 18.55 10.95
C LYS A 84 -5.63 19.59 11.72
N GLU A 85 -4.93 20.45 10.99
CA GLU A 85 -3.85 21.30 11.52
C GLU A 85 -4.33 22.71 11.88
N SER A 86 -5.53 23.13 11.47
CA SER A 86 -6.01 24.51 11.64
C SER A 86 -7.37 24.62 12.30
N GLY A 87 -7.62 25.77 12.92
CA GLY A 87 -8.95 26.23 13.33
C GLY A 87 -9.65 27.06 12.25
N TYR A 88 -9.21 26.98 10.98
CA TYR A 88 -9.81 27.78 9.91
C TYR A 88 -11.28 27.44 9.72
N LYS A 89 -12.06 28.46 9.35
CA LYS A 89 -13.46 28.26 8.98
C LYS A 89 -13.50 27.46 7.69
N LEU A 90 -14.52 26.62 7.56
CA LEU A 90 -14.68 25.74 6.41
C LEU A 90 -14.68 26.51 5.07
N ARG A 91 -15.31 27.70 5.04
CA ARG A 91 -15.23 28.65 3.93
C ARG A 91 -13.80 29.01 3.51
N ASP A 92 -12.92 29.30 4.48
CA ASP A 92 -11.54 29.69 4.20
C ASP A 92 -10.74 28.50 3.64
N ILE A 93 -11.00 27.30 4.16
CA ILE A 93 -10.41 26.07 3.66
C ILE A 93 -10.84 25.83 2.21
N ALA A 94 -12.14 25.97 1.90
CA ALA A 94 -12.67 25.83 0.55
C ALA A 94 -11.95 26.77 -0.44
N LEU A 95 -11.81 28.05 -0.09
CA LEU A 95 -11.12 29.03 -0.92
C LEU A 95 -9.64 28.68 -1.11
N ARG A 96 -8.93 28.30 -0.05
CA ARG A 96 -7.50 27.94 -0.10
C ARG A 96 -7.22 26.71 -0.95
N VAL A 97 -8.18 25.78 -1.03
CA VAL A 97 -8.04 24.58 -1.88
C VAL A 97 -8.73 24.73 -3.24
N GLY A 98 -9.05 25.96 -3.64
CA GLY A 98 -9.50 26.28 -4.99
C GLY A 98 -10.99 26.02 -5.28
N TYR A 99 -11.82 25.99 -4.25
CA TYR A 99 -13.28 25.98 -4.37
C TYR A 99 -13.86 27.35 -3.97
N SER A 100 -14.62 27.95 -4.87
CA SER A 100 -15.30 29.24 -4.63
C SER A 100 -16.55 29.12 -3.75
N ASP A 101 -17.14 27.93 -3.68
CA ASP A 101 -18.38 27.63 -2.96
C ASP A 101 -18.12 26.57 -1.87
N GLU A 102 -18.35 26.97 -0.62
CA GLU A 102 -18.19 26.15 0.58
C GLU A 102 -19.13 24.93 0.60
N TYR A 103 -20.38 25.09 0.15
CA TYR A 103 -21.36 24.01 0.11
C TYR A 103 -21.02 23.00 -0.99
N TYR A 104 -20.57 23.47 -2.16
CA TYR A 104 -20.05 22.60 -3.20
C TYR A 104 -18.82 21.83 -2.71
N PHE A 105 -17.87 22.53 -2.09
CA PHE A 105 -16.70 21.91 -1.48
C PHE A 105 -17.10 20.85 -0.45
N SER A 106 -18.03 21.16 0.46
CA SER A 106 -18.47 20.22 1.49
C SER A 106 -19.09 18.95 0.92
N ARG A 107 -19.97 19.07 -0.10
CA ARG A 107 -20.54 17.91 -0.80
C ARG A 107 -19.48 17.12 -1.54
N LYS A 108 -18.55 17.79 -2.22
CA LYS A 108 -17.46 17.15 -2.96
C LYS A 108 -16.53 16.43 -2.00
N PHE A 109 -16.12 17.06 -0.90
CA PHE A 109 -15.32 16.46 0.16
C PHE A 109 -16.03 15.25 0.76
N LYS A 110 -17.31 15.35 1.12
CA LYS A 110 -18.07 14.19 1.63
C LYS A 110 -18.13 13.06 0.61
N LYS A 111 -18.29 13.36 -0.67
CA LYS A 111 -18.27 12.36 -1.73
C LYS A 111 -16.92 11.64 -1.85
N GLU A 112 -15.82 12.38 -1.80
CA GLU A 112 -14.47 11.82 -1.96
C GLU A 112 -13.91 11.18 -0.67
N VAL A 113 -14.30 11.67 0.50
CA VAL A 113 -13.73 11.27 1.81
C VAL A 113 -14.68 10.39 2.62
N GLY A 114 -15.99 10.45 2.32
CA GLY A 114 -17.01 9.69 3.02
C GLY A 114 -17.70 10.43 4.16
N VAL A 115 -17.08 11.47 4.73
CA VAL A 115 -17.61 12.28 5.84
C VAL A 115 -17.63 13.75 5.51
N SER A 116 -18.48 14.53 6.19
CA SER A 116 -18.44 15.97 6.05
C SER A 116 -17.09 16.54 6.53
N PRO A 117 -16.65 17.70 6.01
CA PRO A 117 -15.44 18.37 6.52
C PRO A 117 -15.46 18.64 8.03
N SER A 118 -16.62 19.00 8.58
CA SER A 118 -16.79 19.27 10.01
C SER A 118 -16.60 18.02 10.86
N ASP A 119 -17.20 16.90 10.46
CA ASP A 119 -17.03 15.61 11.13
C ASP A 119 -15.58 15.13 11.00
N TYR A 120 -14.97 15.34 9.82
CA TYR A 120 -13.56 15.05 9.59
C TYR A 120 -12.67 15.83 10.57
N ALA A 121 -12.87 17.15 10.71
CA ALA A 121 -12.09 17.98 11.63
C ALA A 121 -12.32 17.60 13.09
N LYS A 122 -13.57 17.38 13.51
CA LYS A 122 -13.90 16.95 14.87
C LYS A 122 -13.22 15.63 15.21
N ASN A 123 -13.30 14.67 14.30
CA ASN A 123 -12.81 13.33 14.55
C ASN A 123 -11.30 13.18 14.32
N ALA A 124 -10.68 14.09 13.55
CA ALA A 124 -9.23 14.21 13.47
C ALA A 124 -8.59 14.68 14.78
N ARG A 125 -9.36 15.33 15.66
CA ARG A 125 -8.88 15.77 16.97
C ARG A 125 -8.87 14.65 18.01
N LYS A 126 -9.63 13.55 17.79
CA LYS A 126 -9.59 12.38 18.67
C LYS A 126 -8.21 11.73 18.57
N ARG A 127 -7.50 11.63 19.70
CA ARG A 127 -6.15 11.10 19.83
C ARG A 127 -6.22 9.60 19.98
N ILE A 128 -6.29 8.88 18.87
CA ILE A 128 -6.41 7.43 18.87
C ILE A 128 -5.03 6.79 18.93
N ALA A 129 -4.80 5.89 19.88
CA ALA A 129 -3.60 5.07 19.94
C ALA A 129 -3.89 3.63 19.52
N THR A 130 -2.89 2.93 18.99
CA THR A 130 -2.96 1.49 18.79
C THR A 130 -1.71 0.79 19.27
N CYS A 131 -1.89 -0.41 19.82
CA CYS A 131 -0.81 -1.26 20.32
C CYS A 131 -0.51 -2.46 19.40
N SER A 132 -1.13 -2.52 18.21
CA SER A 132 -0.97 -3.64 17.28
C SER A 132 -0.74 -3.15 15.86
N SER A 133 0.24 -3.73 15.17
CA SER A 133 0.63 -3.29 13.81
C SER A 133 -0.49 -3.50 12.78
N SER A 134 -1.21 -4.62 12.85
CA SER A 134 -2.35 -4.90 11.95
C SER A 134 -3.51 -3.91 12.10
N VAL A 135 -3.66 -3.30 13.29
CA VAL A 135 -4.71 -2.31 13.54
C VAL A 135 -4.37 -0.98 12.85
N ILE A 136 -3.10 -0.69 12.56
CA ILE A 136 -2.70 0.53 11.82
C ILE A 136 -3.43 0.58 10.47
N GLY A 137 -3.41 -0.51 9.71
CA GLY A 137 -4.10 -0.59 8.43
C GLY A 137 -5.63 -0.48 8.54
N GLN A 138 -6.22 -0.95 9.64
CA GLN A 138 -7.66 -0.77 9.91
C GLN A 138 -7.99 0.71 10.18
N LEU A 139 -7.18 1.39 11.00
CA LEU A 139 -7.37 2.80 11.32
C LEU A 139 -7.25 3.70 10.08
N LEU A 140 -6.24 3.45 9.24
CA LEU A 140 -6.04 4.21 8.02
C LEU A 140 -7.22 4.04 7.04
N ALA A 141 -7.79 2.84 6.93
CA ALA A 141 -9.01 2.61 6.15
C ALA A 141 -10.21 3.42 6.66
N LEU A 142 -10.27 3.72 7.96
CA LEU A 142 -11.29 4.57 8.58
C LEU A 142 -10.93 6.07 8.54
N ASN A 143 -9.89 6.46 7.80
CA ASN A 143 -9.33 7.81 7.77
C ASN A 143 -8.86 8.31 9.16
N VAL A 144 -8.41 7.40 10.02
CA VAL A 144 -7.86 7.69 11.34
C VAL A 144 -6.34 7.52 11.31
N MET A 145 -5.61 8.60 11.59
CA MET A 145 -4.17 8.50 11.82
C MET A 145 -3.93 8.29 13.31
N PRO A 146 -3.34 7.17 13.74
CA PRO A 146 -3.02 6.98 15.15
C PRO A 146 -1.96 7.98 15.61
N ILE A 147 -2.13 8.52 16.81
CA ILE A 147 -1.12 9.37 17.46
C ILE A 147 0.04 8.54 18.02
N ALA A 148 -0.24 7.28 18.35
CA ALA A 148 0.73 6.31 18.81
C ALA A 148 0.46 4.95 18.16
N ALA A 149 1.50 4.32 17.60
CA ALA A 149 1.38 3.02 16.98
C ALA A 149 2.72 2.26 17.01
N PRO A 150 2.72 0.92 17.03
CA PRO A 150 3.94 0.15 16.93
C PRO A 150 4.40 0.11 15.46
N ILE A 151 5.31 1.02 15.12
CA ILE A 151 5.95 1.05 13.80
C ILE A 151 7.42 0.68 13.93
N ASP A 152 7.88 -0.16 13.02
CA ASP A 152 9.24 -0.66 12.93
C ASP A 152 9.69 -0.71 11.46
N PRO A 153 10.91 -0.25 11.14
CA PRO A 153 11.38 -0.17 9.75
C PRO A 153 11.54 -1.54 9.09
N LYS A 154 11.70 -2.63 9.88
CA LYS A 154 11.85 -3.99 9.37
C LYS A 154 10.49 -4.68 9.21
N TRP A 155 9.61 -4.55 10.20
CA TRP A 155 8.39 -5.36 10.25
C TRP A 155 7.14 -4.64 9.73
N THR A 156 7.14 -3.31 9.71
CA THR A 156 6.02 -2.49 9.21
C THR A 156 6.55 -1.40 8.28
N ALA A 157 7.42 -1.78 7.34
CA ALA A 157 8.18 -0.86 6.50
C ALA A 157 7.29 0.16 5.78
N TYR A 158 6.15 -0.26 5.23
CA TYR A 158 5.19 0.65 4.59
C TYR A 158 4.70 1.75 5.54
N TYR A 159 4.17 1.39 6.71
CA TYR A 159 3.67 2.38 7.67
C TYR A 159 4.80 3.26 8.20
N TYR A 160 6.00 2.69 8.39
CA TYR A 160 7.17 3.46 8.80
C TYR A 160 7.56 4.50 7.74
N ASN A 161 7.69 4.09 6.47
CA ASN A 161 8.11 4.97 5.39
C ASN A 161 7.06 6.04 5.08
N ALA A 162 5.78 5.65 5.02
CA ALA A 162 4.69 6.54 4.65
C ALA A 162 4.25 7.48 5.79
N HIS A 163 4.31 7.03 7.05
CA HIS A 163 3.62 7.70 8.15
C HIS A 163 4.45 7.93 9.42
N ARG A 164 5.77 7.68 9.43
CA ARG A 164 6.59 7.92 10.64
C ARG A 164 6.52 9.37 11.16
N THR A 165 6.32 10.34 10.28
CA THR A 165 6.25 11.76 10.68
C THR A 165 4.85 12.16 11.13
N ASP A 166 3.82 11.42 10.70
CA ASP A 166 2.44 11.67 11.06
C ASP A 166 2.10 11.07 12.44
N ILE A 167 2.74 9.94 12.79
CA ILE A 167 2.58 9.27 14.08
C ILE A 167 3.52 9.91 15.11
N GLN A 168 2.95 10.59 16.11
CA GLN A 168 3.71 11.36 17.11
C GLN A 168 4.57 10.47 18.02
N SER A 169 4.10 9.27 18.37
CA SER A 169 4.83 8.34 19.24
C SER A 169 4.93 6.95 18.66
N HIS A 170 6.15 6.44 18.51
CA HIS A 170 6.40 5.12 17.95
C HIS A 170 6.49 4.12 19.10
N LEU A 171 5.42 3.34 19.30
CA LEU A 171 5.43 2.23 20.25
C LEU A 171 6.38 1.13 19.77
N LYS A 172 6.82 0.27 20.68
CA LYS A 172 7.67 -0.88 20.34
C LYS A 172 6.80 -2.07 19.95
N LEU A 173 7.19 -2.78 18.91
CA LEU A 173 6.69 -4.14 18.69
C LEU A 173 7.18 -5.03 19.84
N THR A 174 6.30 -5.86 20.37
CA THR A 174 6.58 -6.82 21.44
C THR A 174 6.70 -8.24 20.86
N ASP A 175 6.72 -9.24 21.73
CA ASP A 175 6.71 -10.66 21.36
C ASP A 175 5.62 -10.96 20.28
N PRO A 176 5.92 -11.79 19.25
CA PRO A 176 7.16 -12.55 19.02
C PRO A 176 8.22 -11.79 18.21
N TYR A 177 8.00 -10.50 17.91
CA TYR A 177 8.88 -9.75 17.02
C TYR A 177 10.17 -9.27 17.72
N THR A 178 10.08 -8.99 19.02
CA THR A 178 11.21 -8.53 19.84
C THR A 178 11.12 -9.05 21.26
N SER A 179 12.22 -8.95 22.02
CA SER A 179 12.26 -9.26 23.46
C SER A 179 11.75 -8.11 24.35
N TRP A 180 11.15 -7.05 23.77
CA TRP A 180 10.68 -5.91 24.54
C TRP A 180 9.40 -6.24 25.31
N ARG A 181 9.41 -5.85 26.58
CA ARG A 181 8.28 -5.87 27.51
C ARG A 181 7.20 -4.85 27.12
N PHE A 182 5.93 -5.24 27.24
CA PHE A 182 4.78 -4.43 26.82
C PHE A 182 4.58 -3.20 27.71
N GLU A 183 5.01 -3.27 28.97
CA GLU A 183 4.94 -2.23 29.98
C GLU A 183 5.56 -0.90 29.51
N ALA A 184 6.62 -0.96 28.68
CA ALA A 184 7.25 0.23 28.11
C ALA A 184 6.32 1.01 27.14
N ASN A 185 5.34 0.33 26.53
CA ASN A 185 4.32 0.99 25.72
C ASN A 185 3.24 1.63 26.60
N VAL A 186 2.88 1.01 27.72
CA VAL A 186 1.91 1.55 28.69
C VAL A 186 2.38 2.90 29.23
N GLU A 187 3.63 3.00 29.67
CA GLU A 187 4.22 4.26 30.14
C GLU A 187 4.12 5.39 29.10
N ARG A 188 4.39 5.08 27.83
CA ARG A 188 4.28 6.05 26.73
C ARG A 188 2.84 6.49 26.52
N LEU A 189 1.89 5.58 26.59
CA LEU A 189 0.47 5.87 26.40
C LEU A 189 -0.08 6.77 27.53
N VAL A 190 0.35 6.56 28.77
CA VAL A 190 0.01 7.43 29.91
C VAL A 190 0.45 8.88 29.63
N HIS A 191 1.66 9.08 29.12
CA HIS A 191 2.17 10.43 28.80
C HIS A 191 1.41 11.07 27.64
N ILE A 192 1.03 10.26 26.65
CA ILE A 192 0.32 10.75 25.47
C ILE A 192 -1.11 11.14 25.83
N ARG A 193 -1.80 10.44 26.74
CA ARG A 193 -3.23 10.65 27.04
C ARG A 193 -4.11 10.53 25.78
N PRO A 194 -4.21 9.34 25.19
CA PRO A 194 -5.12 9.10 24.07
C PRO A 194 -6.59 9.19 24.51
N ASP A 195 -7.47 9.53 23.58
CA ASP A 195 -8.92 9.51 23.81
C ASP A 195 -9.50 8.09 23.69
N ALA A 196 -8.79 7.19 22.98
CA ALA A 196 -9.11 5.77 22.91
C ALA A 196 -7.89 4.94 22.48
N ILE A 197 -7.88 3.66 22.88
CA ILE A 197 -6.81 2.70 22.56
C ILE A 197 -7.40 1.50 21.81
N ILE A 198 -6.77 1.08 20.71
CA ILE A 198 -7.21 -0.06 19.93
C ILE A 198 -6.09 -1.10 19.84
N GLY A 199 -6.39 -2.33 20.23
CA GLY A 199 -5.43 -3.43 20.22
C GLY A 199 -6.05 -4.71 19.66
N THR A 200 -5.38 -5.82 19.90
CA THR A 200 -5.87 -7.16 19.56
C THR A 200 -6.01 -8.00 20.83
N ASP A 201 -6.76 -9.09 20.73
CA ASP A 201 -6.91 -10.11 21.79
C ASP A 201 -5.61 -10.84 22.15
N GLN A 202 -4.50 -10.57 21.45
CA GLN A 202 -3.18 -11.12 21.74
C GLN A 202 -2.46 -10.42 22.90
N ILE A 203 -2.94 -9.23 23.30
CA ILE A 203 -2.41 -8.52 24.47
C ILE A 203 -2.89 -9.27 25.73
N SER A 204 -2.01 -9.44 26.72
CA SER A 204 -2.34 -10.17 27.95
C SER A 204 -3.51 -9.50 28.70
N GLU A 205 -4.30 -10.27 29.46
CA GLU A 205 -5.44 -9.71 30.23
C GLU A 205 -4.98 -8.63 31.23
N GLU A 206 -3.79 -8.80 31.81
CA GLU A 206 -3.16 -7.82 32.71
C GLU A 206 -2.87 -6.50 31.98
N ASP A 207 -2.22 -6.58 30.81
CA ASP A 207 -1.93 -5.41 30.00
C ASP A 207 -3.21 -4.75 29.46
N GLN A 208 -4.23 -5.53 29.10
CA GLN A 208 -5.53 -5.01 28.68
C GLN A 208 -6.20 -4.21 29.79
N ALA A 209 -6.15 -4.69 31.04
CA ALA A 209 -6.66 -3.97 32.20
C ALA A 209 -5.90 -2.65 32.41
N GLY A 210 -4.55 -2.69 32.36
CA GLY A 210 -3.73 -1.48 32.49
C GLY A 210 -3.99 -0.44 31.40
N LEU A 211 -4.26 -0.87 30.16
CA LEU A 211 -4.64 0.04 29.07
C LEU A 211 -6.03 0.66 29.29
N ALA A 212 -6.98 -0.11 29.81
CA ALA A 212 -8.34 0.35 30.08
C ALA A 212 -8.41 1.44 31.18
N GLU A 213 -7.42 1.49 32.07
CA GLU A 213 -7.27 2.58 33.05
C GLU A 213 -6.83 3.91 32.40
N ILE A 214 -6.20 3.86 31.22
CA ILE A 214 -5.71 5.06 30.50
C ILE A 214 -6.83 5.70 29.68
N ALA A 215 -7.55 4.90 28.89
CA ALA A 215 -8.60 5.34 27.98
C ALA A 215 -9.54 4.19 27.61
N PRO A 216 -10.74 4.46 27.06
CA PRO A 216 -11.60 3.43 26.50
C PRO A 216 -10.84 2.56 25.49
N CYS A 217 -10.95 1.24 25.64
CA CYS A 217 -10.23 0.25 24.83
C CYS A 217 -11.16 -0.56 23.93
N CYS A 218 -10.66 -0.92 22.74
CA CYS A 218 -11.26 -1.90 21.85
C CYS A 218 -10.21 -2.93 21.43
N PHE A 219 -10.41 -4.19 21.80
CA PHE A 219 -9.52 -5.30 21.45
C PHE A 219 -10.21 -6.20 20.42
N VAL A 220 -9.65 -6.26 19.21
CA VAL A 220 -10.23 -7.07 18.13
C VAL A 220 -9.67 -8.51 18.13
N PRO A 221 -10.50 -9.54 17.85
CA PRO A 221 -10.03 -10.91 17.77
C PRO A 221 -9.13 -11.14 16.54
N LYS A 222 -7.85 -11.45 16.75
CA LYS A 222 -6.88 -11.54 15.63
C LYS A 222 -7.12 -12.73 14.71
N HIS A 223 -7.47 -13.89 15.28
CA HIS A 223 -7.59 -15.16 14.56
C HIS A 223 -9.02 -15.66 14.40
N GLN A 224 -9.98 -15.09 15.13
CA GLN A 224 -11.37 -15.56 15.13
C GLN A 224 -12.24 -14.85 14.09
N THR A 225 -11.78 -13.70 13.57
CA THR A 225 -12.58 -12.85 12.68
C THR A 225 -11.75 -12.41 11.47
N ASP A 226 -12.43 -12.14 10.36
CA ASP A 226 -11.79 -11.60 9.16
C ASP A 226 -11.49 -10.10 9.31
N TRP A 227 -10.67 -9.56 8.42
CA TRP A 227 -10.29 -8.14 8.47
C TRP A 227 -11.51 -7.20 8.39
N ARG A 228 -12.63 -7.62 7.76
CA ARG A 228 -13.84 -6.81 7.59
C ARG A 228 -14.62 -6.71 8.89
N ALA A 229 -14.78 -7.82 9.60
CA ALA A 229 -15.38 -7.86 10.92
C ALA A 229 -14.56 -7.02 11.90
N GLN A 230 -13.22 -7.16 11.88
CA GLN A 230 -12.32 -6.31 12.67
C GLN A 230 -12.52 -4.83 12.32
N LEU A 231 -12.56 -4.47 11.03
CA LEU A 231 -12.79 -3.10 10.58
C LEU A 231 -14.13 -2.55 11.10
N ARG A 232 -15.21 -3.33 11.01
CA ARG A 232 -16.54 -2.95 11.51
C ARG A 232 -16.58 -2.77 13.02
N MET A 233 -15.92 -3.64 13.78
CA MET A 233 -15.82 -3.51 15.24
C MET A 233 -15.12 -2.21 15.62
N ILE A 234 -13.96 -1.94 15.01
CA ILE A 234 -13.22 -0.70 15.25
C ILE A 234 -14.03 0.52 14.81
N ALA A 235 -14.73 0.42 13.68
CA ALA A 235 -15.57 1.48 13.16
C ALA A 235 -16.75 1.79 14.10
N ALA A 236 -17.44 0.78 14.61
CA ALA A 236 -18.52 0.96 15.60
C ALA A 236 -17.99 1.63 16.87
N PHE A 237 -16.82 1.20 17.36
CA PHE A 237 -16.18 1.80 18.52
C PHE A 237 -15.77 3.28 18.31
N LEU A 238 -15.38 3.63 17.08
CA LEU A 238 -14.94 5.00 16.74
C LEU A 238 -16.06 5.88 16.14
N GLU A 239 -17.27 5.36 15.98
CA GLU A 239 -18.41 5.99 15.29
C GLU A 239 -18.10 6.29 13.80
N ARG A 240 -17.64 5.28 13.05
CA ARG A 240 -17.14 5.36 11.65
C ARG A 240 -17.64 4.25 10.72
N GLU A 241 -18.82 3.72 11.00
CA GLU A 241 -19.41 2.59 10.28
C GLU A 241 -19.60 2.89 8.78
N GLU A 242 -19.96 4.12 8.43
CA GLU A 242 -20.06 4.56 7.04
C GLU A 242 -18.72 4.43 6.29
N GLN A 243 -17.60 4.77 6.94
CA GLN A 243 -16.27 4.67 6.32
C GLN A 243 -15.84 3.21 6.15
N ALA A 244 -16.18 2.36 7.11
CA ALA A 244 -15.93 0.92 7.01
C ALA A 244 -16.64 0.31 5.79
N GLU A 245 -17.94 0.57 5.64
CA GLU A 245 -18.70 0.02 4.51
C GLU A 245 -18.27 0.62 3.16
N GLN A 246 -17.88 1.90 3.13
CA GLN A 246 -17.29 2.51 1.93
C GLN A 246 -15.98 1.81 1.53
N TRP A 247 -15.08 1.56 2.48
CA TRP A 247 -13.83 0.85 2.22
C TRP A 247 -14.07 -0.58 1.74
N ILE A 248 -14.96 -1.31 2.42
CA ILE A 248 -15.34 -2.68 2.03
C ILE A 248 -15.95 -2.70 0.62
N GLY A 249 -16.82 -1.74 0.31
CA GLY A 249 -17.40 -1.58 -1.02
C GLY A 249 -16.36 -1.26 -2.10
N LEU A 250 -15.38 -0.40 -1.80
CA LEU A 250 -14.26 -0.10 -2.69
C LEU A 250 -13.41 -1.35 -2.96
N TYR A 251 -13.07 -2.09 -1.91
CA TYR A 251 -12.31 -3.34 -2.03
C TYR A 251 -13.04 -4.35 -2.92
N LYS A 252 -14.34 -4.59 -2.70
CA LYS A 252 -15.15 -5.50 -3.53
C LYS A 252 -15.10 -5.12 -5.01
N LYS A 253 -15.30 -3.84 -5.34
CA LYS A 253 -15.24 -3.35 -6.72
C LYS A 253 -13.85 -3.51 -7.34
N ARG A 254 -12.78 -3.34 -6.57
CA ARG A 254 -11.41 -3.57 -7.04
C ARG A 254 -11.15 -5.06 -7.28
N VAL A 255 -11.59 -5.93 -6.37
CA VAL A 255 -11.48 -7.39 -6.52
C VAL A 255 -12.16 -7.88 -7.80
N GLU A 256 -13.38 -7.42 -8.09
CA GLU A 256 -14.10 -7.80 -9.32
C GLU A 256 -13.28 -7.48 -10.57
N LYS A 257 -12.79 -6.24 -10.68
CA LYS A 257 -11.94 -5.82 -11.81
C LYS A 257 -10.62 -6.60 -11.88
N ALA A 258 -10.00 -6.81 -10.72
CA ALA A 258 -8.72 -7.51 -10.62
C ALA A 258 -8.86 -8.97 -11.07
N ARG A 259 -9.90 -9.65 -10.60
CA ARG A 259 -10.24 -11.02 -10.95
C ARG A 259 -10.47 -11.15 -12.46
N ASP A 260 -11.29 -10.27 -13.05
CA ASP A 260 -11.54 -10.28 -14.48
C ASP A 260 -10.26 -10.09 -15.31
N SER A 261 -9.34 -9.23 -14.85
CA SER A 261 -8.07 -8.98 -15.52
C SER A 261 -7.14 -10.20 -15.42
N ILE A 262 -7.01 -10.77 -14.22
CA ILE A 262 -6.14 -11.92 -13.98
C ILE A 262 -6.65 -13.16 -14.69
N GLN A 263 -7.96 -13.44 -14.65
CA GLN A 263 -8.52 -14.61 -15.34
C GLN A 263 -8.31 -14.58 -16.86
N LYS A 264 -8.25 -13.39 -17.48
CA LYS A 264 -7.96 -13.24 -18.91
C LYS A 264 -6.52 -13.58 -19.26
N GLU A 265 -5.57 -13.18 -18.42
CA GLU A 265 -4.13 -13.40 -18.66
C GLU A 265 -3.68 -14.79 -18.22
N VAL A 266 -4.22 -15.28 -17.10
CA VAL A 266 -3.68 -16.42 -16.34
C VAL A 266 -4.60 -17.64 -16.40
N GLY A 267 -5.88 -17.48 -16.77
CA GLY A 267 -6.82 -18.61 -16.90
C GLY A 267 -7.00 -19.40 -15.60
N ARG A 268 -6.61 -20.68 -15.60
CA ARG A 268 -6.71 -21.63 -14.47
C ARG A 268 -5.35 -22.14 -13.99
N GLU A 269 -4.33 -21.28 -13.99
CA GLU A 269 -3.03 -21.66 -13.41
C GLU A 269 -3.17 -22.07 -11.94
N LYS A 270 -2.46 -23.14 -11.56
CA LYS A 270 -2.27 -23.54 -10.18
C LYS A 270 -1.09 -22.79 -9.58
N VAL A 271 -1.36 -22.06 -8.51
CA VAL A 271 -0.37 -21.23 -7.82
C VAL A 271 0.04 -21.90 -6.51
N ALA A 272 1.36 -22.05 -6.31
CA ALA A 272 1.92 -22.47 -5.03
C ALA A 272 2.66 -21.30 -4.37
N VAL A 273 2.36 -21.04 -3.10
CA VAL A 273 3.15 -20.12 -2.27
C VAL A 273 4.13 -20.93 -1.44
N ILE A 274 5.42 -20.70 -1.63
CA ILE A 274 6.50 -21.44 -0.99
C ILE A 274 7.26 -20.51 -0.05
N ARG A 275 7.39 -20.92 1.20
CA ARG A 275 8.24 -20.25 2.18
C ARG A 275 9.56 -21.02 2.35
N VAL A 276 10.66 -20.29 2.28
CA VAL A 276 12.01 -20.78 2.59
C VAL A 276 12.36 -20.35 4.02
N TYR A 277 12.56 -21.31 4.91
CA TYR A 277 12.90 -21.06 6.31
C TYR A 277 13.97 -22.06 6.78
N GLY A 278 15.06 -21.56 7.38
CA GLY A 278 16.26 -22.33 7.63
C GLY A 278 16.83 -22.95 6.35
N GLN A 279 16.86 -24.27 6.28
CA GLN A 279 17.30 -25.04 5.10
C GLN A 279 16.18 -25.92 4.53
N ARG A 280 14.93 -25.46 4.65
CA ARG A 280 13.73 -26.22 4.28
C ARG A 280 12.75 -25.37 3.50
N LEU A 281 11.95 -26.04 2.68
CA LEU A 281 10.81 -25.47 1.98
C LEU A 281 9.52 -25.81 2.73
N TYR A 282 8.56 -24.92 2.64
CA TYR A 282 7.24 -25.07 3.21
C TYR A 282 6.20 -24.62 2.19
N LEU A 283 5.16 -25.43 2.00
CA LEU A 283 3.94 -24.94 1.37
C LEU A 283 3.26 -24.01 2.37
N TYR A 284 3.13 -22.74 2.00
CA TYR A 284 2.80 -21.68 2.94
C TYR A 284 1.47 -21.02 2.61
N SER A 285 0.72 -20.73 3.66
CA SER A 285 -0.53 -19.98 3.58
C SER A 285 -0.70 -19.19 4.89
N ASN A 286 -1.38 -18.05 4.79
CA ASN A 286 -1.80 -17.24 5.92
C ASN A 286 -3.14 -16.54 5.57
N SER A 287 -3.77 -15.87 6.53
CA SER A 287 -5.08 -15.23 6.32
C SER A 287 -5.10 -14.22 5.17
N GLY A 288 -4.00 -13.51 4.90
CA GLY A 288 -3.90 -12.56 3.79
C GLY A 288 -3.82 -13.24 2.44
N ILE A 289 -2.97 -14.27 2.32
CA ILE A 289 -2.83 -15.09 1.12
C ILE A 289 -4.15 -15.79 0.79
N GLU A 290 -4.80 -16.39 1.80
CA GLU A 290 -6.09 -17.06 1.63
C GLU A 290 -7.18 -16.10 1.20
N GLU A 291 -7.26 -14.95 1.84
CA GLU A 291 -8.22 -13.91 1.51
C GLU A 291 -8.03 -13.40 0.08
N VAL A 292 -6.79 -13.10 -0.32
CA VAL A 292 -6.53 -12.40 -1.59
C VAL A 292 -6.38 -13.36 -2.76
N LEU A 293 -5.48 -14.35 -2.69
CA LEU A 293 -5.20 -15.22 -3.83
C LEU A 293 -6.33 -16.22 -4.06
N TYR A 294 -6.80 -16.88 -3.00
CA TYR A 294 -7.70 -18.02 -3.13
C TYR A 294 -9.17 -17.62 -2.96
N GLY A 295 -9.48 -16.70 -2.03
CA GLY A 295 -10.83 -16.17 -1.83
C GLY A 295 -11.22 -15.12 -2.86
N ALA A 296 -10.48 -14.01 -2.89
CA ALA A 296 -10.82 -12.84 -3.70
C ALA A 296 -10.50 -13.04 -5.19
N LEU A 297 -9.31 -13.53 -5.54
CA LEU A 297 -8.92 -13.75 -6.93
C LEU A 297 -9.33 -15.12 -7.48
N GLN A 298 -9.73 -16.06 -6.60
CA GLN A 298 -10.20 -17.40 -6.97
C GLN A 298 -9.17 -18.20 -7.79
N LEU A 299 -7.88 -18.03 -7.48
CA LEU A 299 -6.82 -18.81 -8.10
C LEU A 299 -6.84 -20.25 -7.57
N GLU A 300 -6.51 -21.21 -8.44
CA GLU A 300 -6.41 -22.61 -8.02
C GLU A 300 -5.18 -22.82 -7.13
N THR A 301 -5.36 -23.58 -6.05
CA THR A 301 -4.30 -23.93 -5.09
C THR A 301 -4.28 -25.43 -4.85
N PHE A 302 -3.33 -25.87 -4.03
CA PHE A 302 -3.12 -27.27 -3.70
C PHE A 302 -3.79 -27.64 -2.36
N PRO A 303 -4.31 -28.88 -2.23
CA PRO A 303 -4.76 -29.43 -0.94
C PRO A 303 -3.63 -29.35 0.10
N ASP A 304 -3.96 -29.27 1.39
CA ASP A 304 -2.99 -29.23 2.50
C ASP A 304 -2.04 -28.03 2.53
N ALA A 305 -2.43 -26.90 1.91
CA ALA A 305 -1.86 -25.58 2.20
C ALA A 305 -2.22 -25.11 3.64
N SER A 306 -2.39 -26.04 4.60
CA SER A 306 -2.43 -25.77 6.03
C SER A 306 -1.18 -24.99 6.41
N THR A 307 -1.37 -23.95 7.22
CA THR A 307 -0.35 -22.98 7.61
C THR A 307 1.05 -23.59 7.79
N ASN A 308 1.92 -23.41 6.78
CA ASN A 308 3.34 -23.73 6.84
C ASN A 308 3.71 -25.23 6.91
N THR A 309 3.16 -26.06 6.02
CA THR A 309 3.48 -27.50 5.90
C THR A 309 4.86 -27.74 5.28
N PRO A 310 5.76 -28.54 5.88
CA PRO A 310 7.05 -28.89 5.28
C PRO A 310 6.90 -29.53 3.89
N LEU A 311 7.77 -29.14 2.95
CA LEU A 311 7.72 -29.58 1.55
C LEU A 311 9.12 -29.98 1.07
N THR A 312 9.24 -31.11 0.35
CA THR A 312 10.47 -31.49 -0.36
C THR A 312 10.42 -31.09 -1.83
N LEU A 313 11.59 -31.08 -2.50
CA LEU A 313 11.65 -30.75 -3.93
C LEU A 313 10.96 -31.80 -4.81
N GLU A 314 10.99 -33.07 -4.41
CA GLU A 314 10.31 -34.16 -5.10
C GLU A 314 8.79 -34.00 -5.00
N GLN A 315 8.29 -33.59 -3.83
CA GLN A 315 6.88 -33.26 -3.63
C GLN A 315 6.48 -32.05 -4.48
N LEU A 316 7.27 -30.97 -4.47
CA LEU A 316 7.01 -29.79 -5.32
C LEU A 316 7.03 -30.15 -6.81
N THR A 317 7.93 -31.03 -7.23
CA THR A 317 8.00 -31.53 -8.62
C THR A 317 6.74 -32.31 -8.99
N SER A 318 6.24 -33.14 -8.06
CA SER A 318 5.02 -33.93 -8.25
C SER A 318 3.76 -33.07 -8.27
N MET A 319 3.72 -32.01 -7.46
CA MET A 319 2.64 -31.00 -7.48
C MET A 319 2.59 -30.25 -8.82
N ASN A 320 3.76 -30.00 -9.42
CA ASN A 320 3.93 -29.36 -10.72
C ASN A 320 3.11 -28.06 -10.90
N PRO A 321 3.29 -27.05 -10.01
CA PRO A 321 2.58 -25.77 -10.12
C PRO A 321 2.92 -25.04 -11.41
N ASP A 322 1.95 -24.30 -11.93
CA ASP A 322 2.13 -23.42 -13.08
C ASP A 322 2.92 -22.17 -12.68
N ARG A 323 2.68 -21.67 -11.46
CA ARG A 323 3.35 -20.49 -10.90
C ARG A 323 3.75 -20.71 -9.45
N ILE A 324 4.91 -20.19 -9.09
CA ILE A 324 5.44 -20.27 -7.72
C ILE A 324 5.69 -18.86 -7.19
N LEU A 325 5.05 -18.50 -6.08
CA LEU A 325 5.37 -17.30 -5.31
C LEU A 325 6.28 -17.70 -4.15
N ILE A 326 7.41 -17.02 -3.99
CA ILE A 326 8.50 -17.46 -3.11
C ILE A 326 8.76 -16.40 -2.04
N MET A 327 8.60 -16.80 -0.78
CA MET A 327 8.94 -16.00 0.39
C MET A 327 10.22 -16.52 1.01
N VAL A 328 11.28 -15.72 1.03
CA VAL A 328 12.54 -16.10 1.68
C VAL A 328 12.65 -15.39 3.02
N CYS A 329 12.75 -16.16 4.11
CA CYS A 329 12.93 -15.57 5.43
C CYS A 329 14.27 -14.80 5.53
N PRO A 330 14.33 -13.70 6.31
CA PRO A 330 15.44 -12.75 6.27
C PRO A 330 16.69 -13.21 7.05
N GLU A 331 16.74 -14.41 7.60
CA GLU A 331 17.97 -14.93 8.20
C GLU A 331 18.98 -15.40 7.14
N ALA A 332 20.27 -15.28 7.46
CA ALA A 332 21.35 -15.62 6.53
C ALA A 332 21.27 -17.07 6.02
N VAL A 333 20.83 -18.00 6.87
CA VAL A 333 20.69 -19.42 6.54
C VAL A 333 19.66 -19.64 5.43
N SER A 334 18.49 -19.00 5.52
CA SER A 334 17.44 -19.09 4.49
C SER A 334 17.86 -18.48 3.17
N ARG A 335 18.54 -17.33 3.19
CA ARG A 335 19.07 -16.73 1.96
C ARG A 335 20.13 -17.60 1.30
N ALA A 336 21.06 -18.17 2.08
CA ALA A 336 22.09 -19.06 1.56
C ALA A 336 21.47 -20.34 0.96
N TYR A 337 20.46 -20.90 1.62
CA TYR A 337 19.73 -22.05 1.11
C TYR A 337 18.92 -21.73 -0.16
N TRP A 338 18.29 -20.55 -0.23
CA TRP A 338 17.62 -20.08 -1.43
C TRP A 338 18.59 -19.95 -2.62
N LEU A 339 19.77 -19.36 -2.40
CA LEU A 339 20.81 -19.25 -3.43
C LEU A 339 21.25 -20.63 -3.92
N SER A 340 21.54 -21.58 -3.01
CA SER A 340 21.92 -22.93 -3.43
C SER A 340 20.78 -23.65 -4.18
N LEU A 341 19.53 -23.43 -3.77
CA LEU A 341 18.36 -24.01 -4.41
C LEU A 341 18.21 -23.54 -5.87
N GLN A 342 18.48 -22.27 -6.18
CA GLN A 342 18.45 -21.75 -7.56
C GLN A 342 19.44 -22.46 -8.50
N HIS A 343 20.51 -23.03 -7.95
CA HIS A 343 21.49 -23.83 -8.70
C HIS A 343 21.16 -25.33 -8.75
N SER A 344 20.16 -25.79 -7.98
CA SER A 344 19.75 -27.20 -7.96
C SER A 344 19.21 -27.63 -9.33
N PRO A 345 19.67 -28.78 -9.88
CA PRO A 345 19.10 -29.34 -11.09
C PRO A 345 17.59 -29.58 -10.95
N VAL A 346 17.13 -30.12 -9.82
CA VAL A 346 15.70 -30.42 -9.61
C VAL A 346 14.85 -29.15 -9.69
N TRP A 347 15.29 -28.08 -9.02
CA TRP A 347 14.62 -26.78 -9.05
C TRP A 347 14.53 -26.22 -10.48
N ARG A 348 15.65 -26.21 -11.21
CA ARG A 348 15.73 -25.69 -12.59
C ARG A 348 14.84 -26.43 -13.59
N HIS A 349 14.47 -27.68 -13.31
CA HIS A 349 13.60 -28.49 -14.17
C HIS A 349 12.10 -28.29 -13.91
N LEU A 350 11.72 -27.63 -12.80
CA LEU A 350 10.32 -27.31 -12.51
C LEU A 350 9.71 -26.51 -13.67
N LYS A 351 8.45 -26.82 -14.01
CA LYS A 351 7.71 -26.14 -15.10
C LYS A 351 7.70 -24.63 -14.90
N ALA A 352 7.26 -24.17 -13.73
CA ALA A 352 7.21 -22.75 -13.38
C ALA A 352 8.57 -22.06 -13.53
N VAL A 353 9.67 -22.72 -13.14
CA VAL A 353 11.03 -22.17 -13.24
C VAL A 353 11.47 -22.02 -14.69
N ARG A 354 11.25 -23.05 -15.53
CA ARG A 354 11.58 -23.00 -16.97
C ARG A 354 10.75 -21.98 -17.75
N GLN A 355 9.55 -21.68 -17.28
CA GLN A 355 8.63 -20.73 -17.88
C GLN A 355 8.76 -19.31 -17.32
N TYR A 356 9.74 -19.05 -16.45
CA TYR A 356 9.94 -17.78 -15.76
C TYR A 356 8.71 -17.32 -14.94
N GLN A 357 7.95 -18.28 -14.42
CA GLN A 357 6.76 -18.08 -13.58
C GLN A 357 7.08 -18.27 -12.10
N THR A 358 8.25 -17.83 -11.68
CA THR A 358 8.65 -17.78 -10.27
C THR A 358 8.83 -16.34 -9.84
N HIS A 359 8.10 -15.93 -8.81
CA HIS A 359 8.07 -14.55 -8.33
C HIS A 359 8.49 -14.51 -6.87
N LEU A 360 9.50 -13.70 -6.54
CA LEU A 360 9.83 -13.42 -5.14
C LEU A 360 8.80 -12.43 -4.60
N ILE A 361 8.19 -12.78 -3.47
CA ILE A 361 7.28 -11.89 -2.74
C ILE A 361 7.86 -11.56 -1.36
N THR A 362 7.68 -10.32 -0.94
CA THR A 362 8.23 -9.79 0.31
C THR A 362 7.28 -9.99 1.48
N GLY A 363 7.78 -9.77 2.70
CA GLY A 363 6.94 -9.88 3.88
C GLY A 363 5.84 -8.81 3.92
N ASP A 364 6.18 -7.58 3.55
CA ASP A 364 5.21 -6.51 3.32
C ASP A 364 4.83 -6.51 1.84
N PRO A 365 3.53 -6.48 1.46
CA PRO A 365 2.33 -6.46 2.30
C PRO A 365 1.86 -7.86 2.74
N TRP A 366 2.42 -8.97 2.26
CA TRP A 366 1.88 -10.34 2.41
C TRP A 366 1.75 -10.90 3.85
N PHE A 367 2.23 -10.22 4.88
CA PHE A 367 1.98 -10.51 6.30
C PHE A 367 1.06 -9.50 6.99
N ASP A 368 0.67 -8.41 6.33
CA ASP A 368 -0.21 -7.37 6.87
C ASP A 368 -1.68 -7.73 6.64
N TYR A 369 -2.25 -8.51 7.55
CA TYR A 369 -3.69 -8.81 7.50
C TYR A 369 -4.51 -7.66 8.12
N SER A 370 -4.76 -6.65 7.30
CA SER A 370 -5.55 -5.46 7.62
C SER A 370 -6.30 -4.95 6.39
N ALA A 371 -7.26 -4.04 6.57
CA ALA A 371 -8.00 -3.43 5.45
C ALA A 371 -7.10 -2.78 4.38
N VAL A 372 -6.02 -2.11 4.80
CA VAL A 372 -5.01 -1.54 3.88
C VAL A 372 -4.09 -2.62 3.34
N GLY A 373 -3.63 -3.55 4.17
CA GLY A 373 -2.72 -4.62 3.76
C GLY A 373 -3.31 -5.51 2.67
N VAL A 374 -4.57 -5.96 2.79
CA VAL A 374 -5.22 -6.80 1.76
C VAL A 374 -5.44 -6.05 0.44
N MET A 375 -5.66 -4.73 0.48
CA MET A 375 -5.73 -3.90 -0.72
C MET A 375 -4.38 -3.83 -1.43
N ARG A 376 -3.29 -3.71 -0.67
CA ARG A 376 -1.92 -3.68 -1.20
C ARG A 376 -1.50 -5.04 -1.76
N MET A 377 -1.86 -6.14 -1.09
CA MET A 377 -1.67 -7.50 -1.62
C MET A 377 -2.40 -7.69 -2.95
N LEU A 378 -3.63 -7.16 -3.08
CA LEU A 378 -4.38 -7.21 -4.35
C LEU A 378 -3.69 -6.43 -5.47
N ASP A 379 -3.18 -5.23 -5.17
CA ASP A 379 -2.43 -4.39 -6.11
C ASP A 379 -1.12 -5.10 -6.56
N GLU A 380 -0.39 -5.74 -5.63
CA GLU A 380 0.81 -6.50 -5.95
C GLU A 380 0.51 -7.79 -6.73
N ALA A 381 -0.57 -8.50 -6.39
CA ALA A 381 -1.02 -9.65 -7.16
C ALA A 381 -1.32 -9.25 -8.61
N LEU A 382 -2.02 -8.14 -8.83
CA LEU A 382 -2.26 -7.63 -10.19
C LEU A 382 -0.96 -7.42 -10.96
N LEU A 383 0.05 -6.81 -10.32
CA LEU A 383 1.37 -6.64 -10.94
C LEU A 383 2.01 -7.99 -11.30
N ILE A 384 2.04 -8.95 -10.37
CA ILE A 384 2.66 -10.26 -10.56
C ILE A 384 1.99 -11.05 -11.69
N PHE A 385 0.66 -10.99 -11.78
CA PHE A 385 -0.12 -11.82 -12.69
C PHE A 385 -0.37 -11.20 -14.06
N THR A 386 -0.43 -9.86 -14.15
CA THR A 386 -0.79 -9.16 -15.40
C THR A 386 0.30 -8.21 -15.91
N GLY A 387 1.33 -7.93 -15.10
CA GLY A 387 2.32 -6.89 -15.40
C GLY A 387 1.80 -5.45 -15.27
N TYR A 388 0.53 -5.26 -14.91
CA TYR A 388 -0.09 -3.95 -14.70
C TYR A 388 -0.39 -3.73 -13.22
N CYS A 389 0.06 -2.60 -12.67
CA CYS A 389 -0.37 -2.10 -11.37
C CYS A 389 -1.25 -0.86 -11.57
N PRO A 390 -2.52 -0.85 -11.11
CA PRO A 390 -3.36 0.35 -11.17
C PRO A 390 -2.88 1.47 -10.22
N ASN A 391 -1.93 1.18 -9.32
CA ASN A 391 -1.36 2.11 -8.37
C ASN A 391 0.13 2.34 -8.73
N VAL A 392 0.42 3.43 -9.43
CA VAL A 392 1.80 3.76 -9.88
C VAL A 392 2.72 4.10 -8.68
N TYR A 393 2.13 4.39 -7.51
CA TYR A 393 2.84 4.49 -6.24
C TYR A 393 3.00 3.10 -5.60
N LEU A 394 3.67 2.19 -6.31
CA LEU A 394 4.46 1.18 -5.62
C LEU A 394 5.62 1.96 -5.02
N ASP A 395 5.66 2.01 -3.69
CA ASP A 395 6.86 2.38 -2.97
C ASP A 395 8.03 1.64 -3.64
N ASN A 396 9.07 2.37 -4.05
CA ASN A 396 10.30 1.82 -4.61
C ASN A 396 11.10 1.04 -3.53
N VAL A 397 10.45 0.12 -2.83
CA VAL A 397 11.03 -0.89 -1.94
C VAL A 397 11.52 -2.08 -2.76
N HIS A 398 11.19 -2.13 -4.04
CA HIS A 398 11.82 -3.02 -5.01
C HIS A 398 13.31 -2.62 -5.13
N GLY A 399 14.13 -3.23 -4.29
CA GLY A 399 15.54 -3.42 -4.59
C GLY A 399 15.60 -4.07 -5.97
N ASP A 400 15.99 -3.26 -6.95
CA ASP A 400 16.25 -3.67 -8.30
C ASP A 400 17.41 -4.67 -8.25
N SER A 401 17.09 -5.97 -8.21
CA SER A 401 18.05 -7.02 -8.49
C SER A 401 17.82 -7.54 -9.89
N ARG A 402 17.81 -6.64 -10.88
CA ARG A 402 18.39 -6.95 -12.18
C ARG A 402 19.91 -7.06 -12.01
N ALA A 403 20.36 -8.15 -11.41
CA ALA A 403 21.71 -8.62 -11.59
C ALA A 403 21.66 -9.64 -12.74
N THR A 404 22.29 -9.25 -13.84
CA THR A 404 22.72 -10.08 -14.97
C THR A 404 23.24 -11.45 -14.58
#